data_AF-A0A518HJ74-F1
#
_entry.id   AF-A0A518HJ74-F1
#
_cell.length_a   1.000
_cell.length_b   1.000
_cell.length_c   1.000
_cell.angle_alpha   90.00
_cell.angle_beta   90.00
_cell.angle_gamma   90.00
#
_symmetry.space_group_name_H-M   'P 1'
#
loop_
_entity.id
_entity.type
_entity.pdbx_description
1 polymer ?
#
loop_
_entity_poly.entity_id
_entity_poly.type
_entity_poly.pdbx_seq_one_letter_code
_entity_poly.pdbx_strand_id
1 'polypeptide(L)'
;MSLQKPFHIAAFVLTLGTLSYLASALWSAIFIVPLPMAPDAVVDVLETEGPNGQLEYRPIEFKNRLEELKYFHNVRMKERNGYWVWGQIIIGLGIGAFCFYYLPKWRSIVPERADHAGIGIGAAFLGLGTTLIFPMILSFLLPAPYKWFPQEIVDIADLREAAELERLITIAEGYDNWVNQVD
;
A
#
# COMPACT_ATOMS: atom_id res chain seq x y z
N MET A 1 19.85 -22.77 5.64
CA MET A 1 19.23 -22.97 4.30
C MET A 1 20.29 -22.63 3.28
N SER A 2 20.58 -23.52 2.33
CA SER A 2 21.57 -23.21 1.29
C SER A 2 20.86 -22.53 0.11
N LEU A 3 21.38 -21.39 -0.35
CA LEU A 3 20.98 -20.72 -1.60
C LEU A 3 21.14 -21.62 -2.84
N GLN A 4 21.86 -22.74 -2.73
CA GLN A 4 22.13 -23.64 -3.86
C GLN A 4 20.97 -24.58 -4.18
N LYS A 5 19.94 -24.64 -3.34
CA LYS A 5 18.76 -25.49 -3.60
C LYS A 5 17.61 -24.61 -4.10
N PRO A 6 17.31 -24.61 -5.40
CA PRO A 6 16.30 -23.73 -6.00
C PRO A 6 14.92 -23.88 -5.35
N PHE A 7 14.61 -25.07 -4.84
CA PHE A 7 13.40 -25.35 -4.08
C PHE A 7 13.21 -24.43 -2.86
N HIS A 8 14.27 -24.11 -2.11
CA HIS A 8 14.13 -23.26 -0.90
C HIS A 8 13.87 -21.81 -1.27
N ILE A 9 14.46 -21.34 -2.38
CA ILE A 9 14.19 -20.00 -2.91
C ILE A 9 12.75 -19.92 -3.39
N ALA A 10 12.28 -20.93 -4.14
CA ALA A 10 10.88 -20.98 -4.59
C ALA A 10 9.89 -21.02 -3.42
N ALA A 11 10.12 -21.88 -2.42
CA ALA A 11 9.27 -21.96 -1.24
C ALA A 11 9.25 -20.64 -0.46
N PHE A 12 10.41 -19.97 -0.33
CA PHE A 12 10.50 -18.65 0.29
C PHE A 12 9.69 -17.61 -0.48
N VAL A 13 9.89 -17.51 -1.79
CA VAL A 13 9.19 -16.54 -2.65
C VAL A 13 7.67 -16.75 -2.57
N LEU A 14 7.21 -17.99 -2.70
CA LEU A 14 5.79 -18.32 -2.63
C LEU A 14 5.21 -17.99 -1.25
N THR A 15 5.89 -18.38 -0.17
CA THR A 15 5.36 -18.19 1.19
C THR A 15 5.37 -16.71 1.57
N LEU A 16 6.52 -16.05 1.50
CA LEU A 16 6.64 -14.63 1.88
C LEU A 16 5.85 -13.74 0.94
N GLY A 17 5.84 -14.03 -0.36
CA GLY A 17 5.07 -13.27 -1.34
C GLY A 17 3.56 -13.38 -1.10
N THR A 18 3.05 -14.59 -0.84
CA THR A 18 1.63 -14.78 -0.50
C THR A 18 1.26 -14.09 0.81
N LEU A 19 2.10 -14.22 1.85
CA LEU A 19 1.88 -13.54 3.13
C LEU A 19 1.91 -12.01 2.97
N SER A 20 2.84 -11.48 2.18
CA SER A 20 2.94 -10.05 1.89
C SER A 20 1.69 -9.54 1.15
N TYR A 21 1.19 -10.32 0.18
CA TYR A 21 -0.05 -10.02 -0.53
C TYR A 21 -1.27 -9.98 0.41
N LEU A 22 -1.44 -11.02 1.23
CA LEU A 22 -2.53 -11.09 2.20
C LEU A 22 -2.45 -9.94 3.22
N ALA A 23 -1.25 -9.64 3.72
CA ALA A 23 -1.04 -8.54 4.65
C ALA A 23 -1.38 -7.18 4.01
N SER A 24 -0.98 -6.94 2.76
CA SER A 24 -1.38 -5.73 2.02
C SER A 24 -2.87 -5.62 1.82
N ALA A 25 -3.50 -6.72 1.42
CA ALA A 25 -4.94 -6.75 1.18
C ALA A 25 -5.72 -6.48 2.47
N LEU A 26 -5.31 -7.09 3.60
CA LEU A 26 -5.91 -6.85 4.92
C LEU A 26 -5.68 -5.41 5.40
N TRP A 27 -4.46 -4.91 5.25
CA TRP A 27 -4.14 -3.53 5.60
C TRP A 27 -4.98 -2.54 4.81
N SER A 28 -5.13 -2.79 3.51
CA SER A 28 -5.98 -1.99 2.65
C SER A 28 -7.42 -2.02 3.14
N ALA A 29 -8.01 -3.19 3.35
CA ALA A 29 -9.41 -3.31 3.77
C ALA A 29 -9.71 -2.63 5.12
N ILE A 30 -8.81 -2.76 6.10
CA ILE A 30 -9.08 -2.27 7.46
C ILE A 30 -8.74 -0.78 7.60
N PHE A 31 -7.59 -0.37 7.06
CA PHE A 31 -7.06 0.96 7.31
C PHE A 31 -7.34 1.89 6.14
N ILE A 32 -7.17 1.45 4.89
CA ILE A 32 -7.32 2.29 3.70
C ILE A 32 -8.77 2.26 3.24
N VAL A 33 -9.54 3.28 3.63
CA VAL A 33 -10.96 3.44 3.27
C VAL A 33 -11.07 4.53 2.20
N PRO A 34 -10.84 4.21 0.91
CA PRO A 34 -11.04 5.19 -0.15
C PRO A 34 -12.54 5.47 -0.29
N LEU A 35 -12.90 6.75 -0.40
CA LEU A 35 -14.28 7.15 -0.63
C LEU A 35 -14.52 7.34 -2.14
N PRO A 36 -15.66 6.87 -2.67
CA PRO A 36 -16.01 7.09 -4.06
C PRO A 36 -16.26 8.57 -4.33
N MET A 37 -15.56 9.08 -5.34
CA MET A 37 -15.71 10.44 -5.86
C MET A 37 -16.56 10.44 -7.12
N ALA A 38 -17.30 11.53 -7.34
CA ALA A 38 -18.03 11.72 -8.58
C ALA A 38 -17.05 11.86 -9.77
N PRO A 39 -17.42 11.37 -10.98
CA PRO A 39 -16.57 11.52 -12.18
C PRO A 39 -16.27 13.00 -12.53
N ASP A 40 -17.15 13.91 -12.13
CA ASP A 40 -17.08 15.36 -12.30
C ASP A 40 -16.75 16.09 -10.98
N ALA A 41 -16.11 15.41 -10.03
CA ALA A 41 -15.80 15.96 -8.71
C ALA A 41 -14.88 17.19 -8.76
N VAL A 42 -13.93 17.21 -9.71
CA VAL A 42 -12.99 18.31 -9.92
C VAL A 42 -13.46 19.13 -11.11
N VAL A 43 -13.68 20.43 -10.88
CA VAL A 43 -14.17 21.39 -11.88
C VAL A 43 -13.00 22.08 -12.58
N ASP A 44 -11.95 22.40 -11.82
CA ASP A 44 -10.76 23.07 -12.36
C ASP A 44 -9.46 22.51 -11.77
N VAL A 45 -8.40 22.53 -12.58
CA VAL A 45 -7.07 22.02 -12.24
C VAL A 45 -5.99 23.04 -12.58
N LEU A 46 -5.12 23.30 -11.62
CA LEU A 46 -3.91 24.09 -11.83
C LEU A 46 -2.86 23.17 -12.41
N GLU A 47 -2.30 23.56 -13.56
CA GLU A 47 -1.05 23.00 -14.04
C GLU A 47 0.10 23.71 -13.33
N THR A 48 0.85 22.96 -12.52
CA THR A 48 2.04 23.46 -11.84
C THR A 48 3.27 22.76 -12.37
N GLU A 49 4.33 23.51 -12.63
CA GLU A 49 5.61 22.94 -13.02
C GLU A 49 6.28 22.33 -11.79
N GLY A 50 6.33 21.00 -11.75
CA GLY A 50 6.95 20.26 -10.68
C GLY A 50 8.48 20.40 -10.67
N PRO A 51 9.16 19.98 -9.58
CA PRO A 51 10.60 20.20 -9.38
C PRO A 51 11.51 19.56 -10.45
N ASN A 52 10.97 18.67 -11.29
CA ASN A 52 11.68 18.01 -12.40
C ASN A 52 11.18 18.45 -13.79
N GLY A 53 10.46 19.57 -13.91
CA GLY A 53 9.85 20.02 -15.16
C GLY A 53 8.67 19.16 -15.62
N GLN A 54 8.12 18.33 -14.73
CA GLN A 54 6.91 17.56 -15.00
C GLN A 54 5.69 18.39 -14.59
N LEU A 55 4.67 18.44 -15.45
CA LEU A 55 3.40 19.08 -15.12
C LEU A 55 2.69 18.27 -14.02
N GLU A 56 2.52 18.88 -12.85
CA GLU A 56 1.68 18.40 -11.77
C GLU A 56 0.31 19.09 -11.85
N TYR A 57 -0.74 18.28 -11.98
CA TYR A 57 -2.12 18.73 -11.95
C TYR A 57 -2.61 18.76 -10.51
N ARG A 58 -2.98 19.93 -10.00
CA ARG A 58 -3.60 20.09 -8.68
C ARG A 58 -5.02 20.62 -8.83
N PRO A 59 -6.04 19.93 -8.29
CA PRO A 59 -7.40 20.46 -8.31
C PRO A 59 -7.47 21.78 -7.52
N ILE A 60 -8.09 22.79 -8.12
CA ILE A 60 -8.32 24.11 -7.52
C ILE A 60 -9.77 24.28 -7.12
N GLU A 61 -10.67 23.74 -7.95
CA GLU A 61 -12.10 23.87 -7.76
C GLU A 61 -12.77 22.50 -7.78
N PHE A 62 -13.68 22.30 -6.83
CA PHE A 62 -14.46 21.08 -6.69
C PHE A 62 -15.94 21.42 -6.87
N LYS A 63 -16.70 20.43 -7.38
CA LYS A 63 -18.14 20.57 -7.64
C LYS A 63 -18.93 21.00 -6.42
N ASN A 64 -18.55 20.49 -5.25
CA ASN A 64 -19.09 20.88 -3.96
C ASN A 64 -18.09 20.54 -2.85
N ARG A 65 -18.39 21.03 -1.64
CA ARG A 65 -17.53 20.84 -0.47
C ARG A 65 -17.36 19.36 -0.08
N LEU A 66 -18.38 18.54 -0.28
CA LEU A 66 -18.30 17.11 0.03
C LEU A 66 -17.25 16.40 -0.85
N GLU A 67 -17.21 16.69 -2.14
CA GLU A 67 -16.20 16.13 -3.06
C GLU A 67 -14.78 16.60 -2.74
N GLU A 68 -14.62 17.86 -2.32
CA GLU A 68 -13.34 18.37 -1.80
C GLU A 68 -12.88 17.60 -0.55
N LEU A 69 -13.78 17.37 0.41
CA LEU A 69 -13.48 16.62 1.63
C LEU A 69 -13.11 15.16 1.32
N LYS A 70 -13.84 14.51 0.39
CA LYS A 70 -13.51 13.16 -0.09
C LYS A 70 -12.14 13.12 -0.74
N TYR A 71 -11.79 14.12 -1.55
CA TYR A 71 -10.48 14.20 -2.20
C TYR A 71 -9.35 14.25 -1.16
N PHE A 72 -9.41 15.18 -0.20
CA PHE A 72 -8.36 15.28 0.82
C PHE A 72 -8.29 14.06 1.73
N HIS A 73 -9.42 13.46 2.06
CA HIS A 73 -9.47 12.17 2.74
C HIS A 73 -8.70 11.11 1.94
N ASN A 74 -9.02 10.94 0.65
CA ASN A 74 -8.37 9.97 -0.23
C ASN A 74 -6.87 10.20 -0.39
N VAL A 75 -6.42 11.46 -0.48
CA VAL A 75 -4.99 11.82 -0.48
C VAL A 75 -4.32 11.32 0.80
N ARG A 76 -4.94 11.56 1.97
CA ARG A 76 -4.42 11.06 3.26
C ARG A 76 -4.41 9.53 3.33
N MET A 77 -5.43 8.86 2.77
CA MET A 77 -5.45 7.40 2.68
C MET A 77 -4.29 6.89 1.81
N LYS A 78 -3.99 7.56 0.69
CA LYS A 78 -2.85 7.25 -0.19
C LYS A 78 -1.51 7.41 0.51
N GLU A 79 -1.31 8.50 1.24
CA GLU A 79 -0.09 8.71 2.04
C GLU A 79 0.10 7.59 3.08
N ARG A 80 -0.97 7.22 3.78
CA ARG A 80 -0.91 6.11 4.74
C ARG A 80 -0.59 4.77 4.08
N ASN A 81 -1.10 4.53 2.88
CA ASN A 81 -0.70 3.36 2.10
C ASN A 81 0.79 3.41 1.72
N GLY A 82 1.33 4.59 1.44
CA GLY A 82 2.76 4.80 1.23
C GLY A 82 3.63 4.32 2.40
N TYR A 83 3.25 4.63 3.64
CA TYR A 83 3.97 4.15 4.83
C TYR A 83 3.94 2.62 4.95
N TRP A 84 2.82 1.99 4.59
CA TRP A 84 2.71 0.53 4.57
C TRP A 84 3.68 -0.10 3.57
N VAL A 85 3.74 0.44 2.35
CA VAL A 85 4.68 -0.01 1.31
C VAL A 85 6.13 0.13 1.79
N TRP A 86 6.49 1.25 2.43
CA TRP A 86 7.81 1.41 3.04
C TRP A 86 8.09 0.39 4.15
N GLY A 87 7.08 0.08 4.97
CA GLY A 87 7.18 -0.99 5.96
C GLY A 87 7.48 -2.35 5.31
N GLN A 88 6.80 -2.70 4.22
CA GLN A 88 7.03 -3.94 3.48
C GLN A 88 8.41 -4.02 2.83
N ILE A 89 8.96 -2.88 2.38
CA ILE A 89 10.33 -2.78 1.88
C ILE A 89 11.30 -3.17 2.99
N ILE A 90 11.19 -2.52 4.17
CA ILE A 90 12.10 -2.76 5.29
C ILE A 90 12.01 -4.22 5.77
N ILE A 91 10.80 -4.72 5.94
CA ILE A 91 10.56 -6.11 6.36
C ILE A 91 11.09 -7.11 5.32
N GLY A 92 10.82 -6.87 4.03
CA GLY A 92 11.30 -7.74 2.95
C GLY A 92 12.81 -7.81 2.88
N LEU A 93 13.49 -6.65 2.92
CA LEU A 93 14.95 -6.58 2.97
C LEU A 93 15.50 -7.32 4.19
N GLY A 94 14.91 -7.09 5.37
CA GLY A 94 15.31 -7.72 6.62
C GLY A 94 15.15 -9.24 6.62
N ILE A 95 13.98 -9.74 6.21
CA ILE A 95 13.70 -11.18 6.14
C ILE A 95 14.58 -11.86 5.08
N GLY A 96 14.75 -11.26 3.91
CA GLY A 96 15.63 -11.78 2.86
C GLY A 96 17.07 -11.93 3.34
N ALA A 97 17.64 -10.86 3.89
CA ALA A 97 18.98 -10.88 4.48
C ALA A 97 19.07 -11.89 5.65
N PHE A 98 18.06 -11.96 6.51
CA PHE A 98 18.05 -12.89 7.64
C PHE A 98 18.07 -14.35 7.16
N CYS A 99 17.16 -14.75 6.27
CA CYS A 99 16.99 -16.13 5.83
C CYS A 99 18.17 -16.65 4.99
N PHE A 100 18.75 -15.80 4.15
CA PHE A 100 19.75 -16.22 3.16
C PHE A 100 21.18 -15.76 3.43
N TYR A 101 21.39 -14.81 4.34
CA TYR A 101 22.73 -14.37 4.76
C TYR A 101 23.02 -14.65 6.24
N TYR A 102 22.24 -14.12 7.17
CA TYR A 102 22.54 -14.28 8.60
C TYR A 102 22.33 -15.70 9.12
N LEU A 103 21.20 -16.34 8.79
CA LEU A 103 20.89 -17.69 9.26
C LEU A 103 21.91 -18.73 8.71
N PRO A 104 22.32 -18.71 7.43
CA PRO A 104 23.36 -19.61 6.94
C PRO A 104 24.75 -19.31 7.53
N LYS A 105 25.07 -18.03 7.75
CA LYS A 105 26.32 -17.60 8.40
C LYS A 105 26.41 -18.09 9.85
N TRP A 106 25.33 -17.94 10.62
CA TRP A 106 25.27 -18.43 12.01
C TRP A 106 25.42 -19.96 12.11
N ARG A 107 24.92 -20.69 11.11
CA ARG A 107 25.09 -22.15 11.03
C ARG A 107 26.43 -22.59 10.42
N SER A 108 27.35 -21.66 10.17
CA SER A 108 28.66 -21.92 9.53
C SER A 108 28.55 -22.68 8.20
N ILE A 109 27.46 -22.47 7.45
CA ILE A 109 27.22 -23.09 6.14
C ILE A 109 27.93 -22.32 5.02
N VAL A 110 28.18 -21.03 5.24
CA VAL A 110 28.86 -20.17 4.27
C VAL A 110 30.37 -20.32 4.43
N PRO A 111 31.12 -20.70 3.37
CA PRO A 111 32.58 -20.78 3.41
C PRO A 111 33.21 -19.42 3.77
N GLU A 112 34.30 -19.43 4.53
CA GLU A 112 35.01 -18.19 4.91
C GLU A 112 35.55 -17.38 3.70
N ARG A 113 35.78 -18.04 2.57
CA ARG A 113 36.24 -17.41 1.32
C ARG A 113 35.10 -16.96 0.40
N ALA A 114 33.85 -17.08 0.83
CA ALA A 114 32.71 -16.68 0.01
C ALA A 114 32.60 -15.14 -0.06
N ASP A 115 32.05 -14.65 -1.17
CA ASP A 115 31.67 -13.23 -1.29
C ASP A 115 30.47 -12.92 -0.39
N HIS A 116 30.75 -12.59 0.86
CA HIS A 116 29.73 -12.25 1.85
C HIS A 116 28.91 -11.01 1.47
N ALA A 117 29.53 -10.04 0.77
CA ALA A 117 28.86 -8.81 0.38
C ALA A 117 27.84 -9.09 -0.74
N GLY A 118 28.25 -9.80 -1.80
CA GLY A 118 27.36 -10.20 -2.89
C GLY A 118 26.20 -11.08 -2.41
N ILE A 119 26.46 -12.03 -1.52
CA ILE A 119 25.41 -12.89 -0.94
C ILE A 119 24.42 -12.07 -0.10
N GLY A 120 24.92 -11.16 0.75
CA GLY A 120 24.06 -10.29 1.58
C GLY A 120 23.17 -9.38 0.74
N ILE A 121 23.74 -8.75 -0.29
CA ILE A 121 23.02 -7.86 -1.21
C ILE A 121 21.98 -8.66 -1.99
N GLY A 122 22.36 -9.79 -2.59
CA GLY A 122 21.44 -10.65 -3.34
C GLY A 122 20.28 -11.18 -2.48
N ALA A 123 20.57 -11.55 -1.23
CA ALA A 123 19.56 -11.97 -0.26
C ALA A 123 18.55 -10.85 0.07
N ALA A 124 19.03 -9.62 0.26
CA ALA A 124 18.17 -8.47 0.51
C ALA A 124 17.28 -8.15 -0.70
N PHE A 125 17.85 -8.13 -1.91
CA PHE A 125 17.08 -7.90 -3.15
C PHE A 125 16.06 -9.01 -3.42
N LEU A 126 16.38 -10.26 -3.11
CA LEU A 126 15.43 -11.37 -3.20
C LEU A 126 14.24 -11.13 -2.26
N GLY A 127 14.51 -10.71 -1.02
CA GLY A 127 13.48 -10.34 -0.06
C GLY A 127 12.58 -9.20 -0.55
N LEU A 128 13.19 -8.12 -1.05
CA LEU A 128 12.48 -6.97 -1.64
C LEU A 128 11.61 -7.38 -2.84
N GLY A 129 12.18 -8.11 -3.81
CA GLY A 129 11.44 -8.58 -4.98
C GLY A 129 10.26 -9.47 -4.57
N THR A 130 10.45 -10.30 -3.55
CA THR A 130 9.39 -11.16 -3.02
C THR A 130 8.27 -10.36 -2.35
N THR A 131 8.57 -9.31 -1.59
CA THR A 131 7.52 -8.56 -0.87
C THR A 131 6.81 -7.52 -1.72
N LEU A 132 7.38 -7.11 -2.86
CA LEU A 132 6.78 -6.11 -3.75
C LEU A 132 6.29 -6.68 -5.08
N ILE A 133 7.17 -7.36 -5.82
CA ILE A 133 6.88 -7.80 -7.18
C ILE A 133 5.89 -8.96 -7.16
N PHE A 134 6.07 -9.91 -6.25
CA PHE A 134 5.19 -11.07 -6.18
C PHE A 134 3.74 -10.72 -5.81
N PRO A 135 3.46 -9.90 -4.76
CA PRO A 135 2.10 -9.40 -4.50
C PRO A 135 1.49 -8.63 -5.66
N MET A 136 2.29 -7.84 -6.36
CA MET A 136 1.82 -7.13 -7.56
C MET A 136 1.38 -8.11 -8.65
N ILE A 137 2.16 -9.16 -8.92
CA ILE A 137 1.76 -10.24 -9.84
C ILE A 137 0.47 -10.92 -9.37
N LEU A 138 0.37 -11.23 -8.08
CA LEU A 138 -0.86 -11.81 -7.52
C LEU A 138 -2.08 -10.90 -7.66
N SER A 139 -1.91 -9.58 -7.55
CA SER A 139 -3.01 -8.63 -7.72
C SER A 139 -3.58 -8.59 -9.14
N PHE A 140 -2.82 -9.03 -10.15
CA PHE A 140 -3.33 -9.19 -11.52
C PHE A 140 -4.06 -10.52 -11.72
N LEU A 141 -3.67 -11.57 -11.00
CA LEU A 141 -4.21 -12.92 -11.14
C LEU A 141 -5.44 -13.15 -10.26
N LEU A 142 -5.44 -12.59 -9.06
CA LEU A 142 -6.50 -12.74 -8.08
C LEU A 142 -7.48 -11.57 -8.16
N PRO A 143 -8.79 -11.82 -7.96
CA PRO A 143 -9.77 -10.77 -7.90
C PRO A 143 -9.46 -9.79 -6.76
N ALA A 144 -10.11 -8.63 -6.78
CA ALA A 144 -9.96 -7.67 -5.69
C ALA A 144 -10.34 -8.31 -4.33
N PRO A 145 -9.63 -7.98 -3.23
CA PRO A 145 -9.77 -8.70 -1.97
C PRO A 145 -11.19 -8.77 -1.41
N TYR A 146 -12.02 -7.75 -1.64
CA TYR A 146 -13.43 -7.74 -1.20
C TYR A 146 -14.29 -8.87 -1.81
N LYS A 147 -13.84 -9.53 -2.90
CA LYS A 147 -14.58 -10.62 -3.54
C LYS A 147 -14.32 -12.00 -2.94
N TRP A 148 -13.25 -12.15 -2.17
CA TRP A 148 -12.81 -13.47 -1.69
C TRP A 148 -12.27 -13.45 -0.25
N PHE A 149 -12.20 -12.28 0.39
CA PHE A 149 -11.97 -12.22 1.83
C PHE A 149 -13.16 -12.78 2.62
N PRO A 150 -12.94 -13.21 3.87
CA PRO A 150 -14.02 -13.50 4.80
C PRO A 150 -15.00 -12.33 4.88
N GLN A 151 -16.30 -12.63 4.88
CA GLN A 151 -17.37 -11.63 4.81
C GLN A 151 -17.25 -10.60 5.94
N GLU A 152 -16.81 -11.03 7.12
CA GLU A 152 -16.62 -10.15 8.28
C GLU A 152 -15.64 -9.00 7.99
N ILE A 153 -14.60 -9.26 7.20
CA ILE A 153 -13.61 -8.23 6.84
C ILE A 153 -14.19 -7.25 5.83
N VAL A 154 -15.01 -7.76 4.89
CA VAL A 154 -15.71 -6.93 3.90
C VAL A 154 -16.73 -6.04 4.58
N ASP A 155 -17.55 -6.60 5.47
CA ASP A 155 -18.55 -5.86 6.24
C ASP A 155 -17.91 -4.76 7.10
N ILE A 156 -16.76 -5.03 7.73
CA ILE A 156 -16.01 -4.03 8.47
C ILE A 156 -15.52 -2.89 7.56
N ALA A 157 -15.06 -3.21 6.34
CA ALA A 157 -14.62 -2.21 5.39
C ALA A 157 -15.80 -1.32 4.92
N ASP A 158 -16.92 -1.94 4.55
CA ASP A 158 -18.13 -1.25 4.10
C ASP A 158 -18.72 -0.36 5.21
N LEU A 159 -18.78 -0.85 6.45
CA LEU A 159 -19.23 -0.07 7.60
C LEU A 159 -18.34 1.14 7.87
N ARG A 160 -17.02 0.98 7.71
CA ARG A 160 -16.07 2.10 7.86
C ARG A 160 -16.21 3.12 6.74
N GLU A 161 -16.41 2.66 5.51
CA GLU A 161 -16.68 3.54 4.37
C GLU A 161 -17.94 4.37 4.60
N ALA A 162 -19.04 3.71 4.98
CA ALA A 162 -20.31 4.38 5.27
C ALA A 162 -20.19 5.39 6.42
N ALA A 163 -19.56 4.99 7.54
CA ALA A 163 -19.39 5.86 8.70
C ALA A 163 -18.52 7.09 8.39
N GLU A 164 -17.47 6.93 7.60
CA GLU A 164 -16.61 8.05 7.21
C GLU A 164 -17.32 8.97 6.22
N LEU A 165 -18.09 8.43 5.27
CA LEU A 165 -18.90 9.23 4.36
C LEU A 165 -19.95 10.06 5.12
N GLU A 166 -20.67 9.46 6.07
CA GLU A 166 -21.65 10.14 6.92
C GLU A 166 -21.01 11.28 7.72
N ARG A 167 -19.81 11.04 8.27
CA ARG A 167 -19.02 12.07 8.97
C ARG A 167 -18.71 13.25 8.05
N LEU A 168 -18.28 13.00 6.81
CA LEU A 168 -17.96 14.07 5.87
C LEU A 168 -19.19 14.83 5.39
N ILE A 169 -20.33 14.14 5.19
CA ILE A 169 -21.61 14.80 4.87
C ILE A 169 -22.00 15.77 5.99
N THR A 170 -21.94 15.32 7.25
CA THR A 170 -22.29 16.16 8.41
C THR A 170 -21.40 17.40 8.49
N ILE A 171 -20.10 17.26 8.19
CA ILE A 171 -19.17 18.39 8.17
C ILE A 171 -19.50 19.37 7.03
N ALA A 172 -19.82 18.86 5.84
CA ALA A 172 -20.19 19.69 4.70
C ALA A 172 -21.48 20.48 4.98
N GLU A 173 -22.54 19.81 5.44
CA GLU A 173 -23.82 20.46 5.79
C GLU A 173 -23.66 21.48 6.91
N GLY A 174 -22.87 21.17 7.94
CA GLY A 174 -22.59 22.10 9.03
C GLY A 174 -21.87 23.37 8.56
N TYR A 175 -20.97 23.24 7.60
CA TYR A 175 -20.27 24.37 7.00
C TYR A 175 -21.21 25.22 6.14
N ASP A 176 -21.99 24.59 5.26
CA ASP A 176 -22.93 25.29 4.38
C ASP A 176 -23.98 26.07 5.20
N ASN A 177 -24.48 25.47 6.29
CA ASN A 177 -25.38 26.14 7.22
C ASN A 177 -24.74 27.34 7.93
N TRP A 178 -23.46 27.25 8.26
CA TRP A 178 -22.72 28.37 8.87
C TRP A 178 -22.52 29.52 7.88
N VAL A 179 -22.11 29.23 6.65
CA VAL A 179 -21.94 30.26 5.60
C VAL A 179 -23.25 31.00 5.37
N ASN A 180 -24.36 30.27 5.22
CA ASN A 180 -25.69 30.86 5.01
C ASN A 180 -26.23 31.69 6.20
N GLN A 181 -25.61 31.63 7.38
CA GLN A 181 -25.97 32.45 8.54
C GLN A 181 -25.12 33.72 8.67
N VAL A 182 -23.99 33.79 7.97
CA VAL A 182 -23.01 34.88 8.07
C VAL A 182 -23.15 35.86 6.89
N ASP A 183 -23.80 35.44 5.80
CA ASP A 183 -24.25 36.27 4.67
C ASP A 183 -25.64 36.89 4.90
#